data_AF-A0A1I5WPH9-F1
#
_entry.id   AF-A0A1I5WPH9-F1
#
_cell.length_a   1.000
_cell.length_b   1.000
_cell.length_c   1.000
_cell.angle_alpha   90.00
_cell.angle_beta   90.00
_cell.angle_gamma   90.00
#
_symmetry.space_group_name_H-M   'P 1'
#
loop_
_entity.id
_entity.type
_entity.pdbx_description
1 polymer ?
#
loop_
_entity_poly.entity_id
_entity_poly.type
_entity_poly.pdbx_seq_one_letter_code
_entity_poly.pdbx_strand_id
1 'polypeptide(L)' 'MFSLFKQDPTKKLREKYNAKLERAMQAQRNGDISSYSFIHAEAEDIWREIERIESSAK' A
#
# COMPACT_ATOMS: atom_id res chain seq x y z
N MET A 1 25.61 19.00 1.66
CA MET A 1 24.15 19.17 1.88
C MET A 1 23.46 19.10 0.53
N PHE A 2 22.23 18.56 0.44
CA PHE A 2 21.47 18.18 -0.79
C PHE A 2 21.62 16.74 -1.32
N SER A 3 21.29 15.74 -0.47
CA SER A 3 20.86 14.40 -0.94
C SER A 3 19.33 14.29 -1.09
N LEU A 4 18.63 15.40 -1.37
CA LEU A 4 17.16 15.46 -1.39
C LEU A 4 16.49 14.76 -2.59
N PHE A 5 17.25 14.05 -3.45
CA PHE A 5 16.73 13.42 -4.67
C PHE A 5 16.93 11.91 -4.76
N LYS A 6 17.14 11.21 -3.64
CA LYS A 6 16.84 9.77 -3.62
C LYS A 6 15.32 9.60 -3.56
N GLN A 7 14.69 9.70 -4.73
CA GLN A 7 13.28 9.39 -4.88
C GLN A 7 13.11 7.90 -4.59
N ASP A 8 12.52 7.57 -3.43
CA ASP A 8 12.14 6.21 -3.12
C ASP A 8 11.09 5.76 -4.16
N PRO A 9 11.43 4.79 -5.02
CA PRO A 9 10.56 4.38 -6.14
C PRO A 9 9.23 3.80 -5.63
N THR A 10 9.19 3.35 -4.37
CA THR A 10 8.01 2.75 -3.76
C THR A 10 7.16 3.73 -2.96
N LYS A 11 7.62 4.97 -2.74
CA LYS A 11 6.93 5.95 -1.89
C LYS A 11 5.46 6.14 -2.27
N LYS A 12 5.18 6.32 -3.56
CA LYS A 12 3.81 6.49 -4.09
C LYS A 12 2.96 5.23 -3.89
N LEU A 13 3.55 4.05 -3.98
CA LEU A 13 2.85 2.78 -3.76
C LEU A 13 2.54 2.59 -2.28
N ARG A 14 3.47 2.93 -1.38
CA ARG A 14 3.27 2.91 0.08
C ARG A 14 2.14 3.84 0.51
N GLU A 15 2.05 5.04 -0.08
CA GLU A 15 0.93 5.96 0.15
C GLU A 15 -0.42 5.34 -0.28
N LYS A 16 -0.47 4.71 -1.47
CA LYS A 16 -1.67 4.02 -1.96
C LYS A 16 -2.07 2.83 -1.08
N TYR A 17 -1.09 2.05 -0.64
CA TYR A 17 -1.27 0.92 0.28
C TYR A 17 -1.92 1.39 1.59
N ASN A 18 -1.36 2.42 2.21
CA ASN A 18 -1.89 2.99 3.45
C ASN A 18 -3.33 3.51 3.27
N ALA A 19 -3.62 4.18 2.16
CA ALA A 19 -4.97 4.65 1.86
C ALA A 19 -5.98 3.49 1.66
N LYS A 20 -5.55 2.35 1.11
CA LYS A 20 -6.39 1.15 1.00
C LYS A 20 -6.62 0.50 2.36
N LEU A 21 -5.58 0.38 3.20
CA LEU A 21 -5.71 -0.11 4.57
C LEU A 21 -6.67 0.74 5.41
N GLU A 22 -6.59 2.06 5.30
CA GLU A 22 -7.52 2.96 6.00
C GLU A 22 -8.97 2.73 5.57
N ARG A 23 -9.22 2.55 4.28
CA ARG A 23 -10.56 2.21 3.76
C ARG A 23 -11.02 0.82 4.22
N ALA A 24 -10.12 -0.17 4.24
CA ALA A 24 -10.44 -1.49 4.74
C ALA A 24 -10.83 -1.42 6.23
N MET A 25 -10.08 -0.68 7.04
CA MET A 25 -10.39 -0.45 8.46
C MET A 25 -11.75 0.21 8.65
N GLN A 26 -12.10 1.19 7.82
CA GLN A 26 -13.43 1.82 7.84
C GLN A 26 -14.53 0.81 7.49
N ALA A 27 -14.34 -0.01 6.46
CA ALA A 27 -15.28 -1.07 6.08
C ALA A 27 -15.46 -2.08 7.22
N GLN A 28 -14.36 -2.52 7.83
CA GLN A 28 -14.38 -3.43 8.98
C GLN A 28 -15.14 -2.81 10.17
N ARG A 29 -14.88 -1.54 10.49
CA ARG A 29 -15.55 -0.83 11.59
C ARG A 29 -17.05 -0.67 11.35
N ASN A 30 -17.46 -0.54 10.09
CA ASN A 30 -18.86 -0.47 9.69
C ASN A 30 -19.52 -1.86 9.59
N GLY A 31 -18.77 -2.95 9.80
CA GLY A 31 -19.27 -4.32 9.69
C GLY A 31 -19.37 -4.84 8.24
N ASP A 32 -18.83 -4.13 7.27
CA ASP A 32 -18.80 -4.54 5.86
C ASP A 32 -17.60 -5.45 5.59
N ILE A 33 -17.75 -6.72 5.97
CA ILE A 33 -16.69 -7.74 5.85
C ILE A 33 -16.35 -8.03 4.38
N SER A 34 -17.35 -7.99 3.49
CA SER A 34 -17.14 -8.27 2.07
C SER A 34 -16.24 -7.20 1.43
N SER A 35 -16.57 -5.92 1.67
CA SER A 35 -15.74 -4.81 1.19
C SER A 35 -14.38 -4.81 1.88
N TYR A 36 -14.30 -5.12 3.18
CA TYR A 36 -13.02 -5.26 3.88
C TYR A 36 -12.12 -6.29 3.17
N SER A 37 -12.61 -7.51 2.92
CA SER A 37 -11.83 -8.56 2.27
C SER A 37 -11.36 -8.14 0.88
N PHE A 38 -12.22 -7.49 0.10
CA PHE A 38 -11.87 -7.01 -1.23
C PHE A 38 -10.80 -5.91 -1.18
N ILE A 39 -11.01 -4.87 -0.38
CA ILE A 39 -10.08 -3.73 -0.25
C ILE A 39 -8.74 -4.19 0.33
N HIS A 40 -8.76 -5.13 1.28
CA HIS A 40 -7.55 -5.70 1.85
C HIS A 40 -6.78 -6.52 0.79
N ALA A 41 -7.45 -7.30 -0.05
CA ALA A 41 -6.79 -8.01 -1.15
C ALA A 41 -6.12 -7.04 -2.14
N GLU A 42 -6.77 -5.93 -2.47
CA GLU A 42 -6.17 -4.89 -3.30
C GLU A 42 -4.94 -4.23 -2.63
N ALA A 43 -4.95 -4.08 -1.30
CA ALA A 43 -3.80 -3.58 -0.55
C ALA A 43 -2.62 -4.57 -0.64
N GLU A 44 -2.87 -5.87 -0.49
CA GLU A 44 -1.86 -6.92 -0.65
C GLU A 44 -1.22 -6.93 -2.04
N ASP A 45 -2.00 -6.70 -3.10
CA ASP A 45 -1.45 -6.60 -4.46
C ASP A 45 -0.49 -5.41 -4.61
N ILE A 46 -0.80 -4.27 -3.97
CA ILE A 46 0.11 -3.11 -3.92
C ILE A 46 1.37 -3.45 -3.13
N TRP A 47 1.24 -4.17 -2.02
CA TRP A 47 2.38 -4.60 -1.22
C TRP A 47 3.33 -5.52 -2.01
N ARG A 48 2.79 -6.48 -2.76
CA ARG A 48 3.57 -7.34 -3.65
C ARG A 48 4.29 -6.57 -4.76
N GLU A 49 3.72 -5.46 -5.24
CA GLU A 49 4.41 -4.57 -6.18
C GLU A 49 5.58 -3.84 -5.51
N ILE A 50 5.37 -3.35 -4.27
CA ILE A 50 6.44 -2.73 -3.46
C ILE A 50 7.58 -3.72 -3.27
N GLU A 51 7.29 -4.94 -2.80
CA GLU A 51 8.30 -5.97 -2.57
C GLU A 51 9.08 -6.31 -3.84
N ARG A 52 8.41 -6.41 -5.00
CA ARG A 52 9.07 -6.64 -6.28
C ARG A 52 10.05 -5.52 -6.63
N ILE A 53 9.63 -4.26 -6.49
CA ILE A 53 10.48 -3.10 -6.77
C ILE A 53 11.67 -3.05 -5.80
N GLU A 54 11.44 -3.29 -4.51
CA GLU A 54 12.52 -3.29 -3.51
C GLU A 54 13.51 -4.43 -3.70
N SER A 55 13.02 -5.62 -4.07
CA SER A 55 13.87 -6.76 -4.41
C SER A 55 14.70 -6.51 -5.67
N SER A 56 14.16 -5.76 -6.64
CA SER A 56 14.85 -5.40 -7.88
C SER A 56 15.82 -4.23 -7.73
N ALA A 57 15.64 -3.40 -6.69
CA ALA A 57 16.49 -2.24 -6.40
C ALA A 57 17.69 -2.58 -5.51
N LYS A 58 17.80 -3.85 -5.07
CA LYS A 58 18.87 -4.38 -4.23
C LYS A 58 19.98 -4.97 -5.08
#